data_AF-A0A963MLM3-F1
#
_entry.id   AF-A0A963MLM3-F1
#
_cell.length_a   1.000
_cell.length_b   1.000
_cell.length_c   1.000
_cell.angle_alpha   90.00
_cell.angle_beta   90.00
_cell.angle_gamma   90.00
#
_symmetry.space_group_name_H-M   'P 1'
#
loop_
_entity.id
_entity.type
_entity.pdbx_description
1 polymer ?
#
loop_
_entity_poly.entity_id
_entity_poly.type
_entity_poly.pdbx_seq_one_letter_code
_entity_poly.pdbx_strand_id
1 'polypeptide(L)'
;RLVGEHGGSVSAQLGALLSAAMQFEAGDLVNARAQLEWAAEKGSDPALRELARLRLAAVLLQQGELDAALARLQAAPSAAYKARFDDLRGDVLAAQGKAAEARAAYQAAIDALTAAGDDAVTLREVVRVKLESLGA
;
A
#
# COMPACT_ATOMS: atom_id res chain seq x y z
N ARG A 1 6.04 20.06 31.19
CA ARG A 1 5.97 20.34 29.74
C ARG A 1 5.73 19.00 29.04
N LEU A 2 4.47 18.59 28.84
CA LEU A 2 4.04 17.23 28.46
C LEU A 2 3.68 17.08 26.96
N VAL A 3 4.28 17.91 26.09
CA VAL A 3 3.90 17.98 24.68
C VAL A 3 4.77 17.06 23.79
N GLY A 4 5.75 16.34 24.37
CA GLY A 4 6.69 15.51 23.61
C GLY A 4 6.28 14.03 23.42
N GLU A 5 5.44 13.47 24.29
CA GLU A 5 5.29 12.01 24.39
C GLU A 5 4.07 11.40 23.67
N HIS A 6 3.18 12.23 23.12
CA HIS A 6 1.94 11.74 22.48
C HIS A 6 2.01 11.65 20.95
N GLY A 7 3.09 12.21 20.36
CA GLY A 7 3.26 12.29 18.91
C GLY A 7 3.05 10.94 18.23
N GLY A 8 3.75 9.89 18.64
CA GLY A 8 3.66 8.58 17.99
C GLY A 8 2.54 7.66 18.47
N SER A 9 1.62 8.09 19.34
CA SER A 9 0.64 7.17 19.96
C SER A 9 -0.24 6.44 18.92
N VAL A 10 -0.73 5.24 19.25
CA VAL A 10 -1.63 4.47 18.40
C VAL A 10 -2.87 5.28 18.01
N SER A 11 -3.44 6.07 18.93
CA SER A 11 -4.60 6.92 18.65
C SER A 11 -4.26 8.03 17.66
N ALA A 12 -3.09 8.67 17.77
CA ALA A 12 -2.64 9.66 16.81
C ALA A 12 -2.38 9.05 15.43
N GLN A 13 -1.82 7.83 15.39
CA GLN A 13 -1.61 7.07 14.15
C GLN A 13 -2.91 6.69 13.45
N LEU A 14 -3.92 6.23 14.20
CA LEU A 14 -5.26 5.98 13.67
C LEU A 14 -5.92 7.27 13.17
N GLY A 15 -5.75 8.38 13.90
CA GLY A 15 -6.22 9.70 13.49
C GLY A 15 -5.62 10.13 12.15
N ALA A 16 -4.31 9.99 11.98
CA ALA A 16 -3.63 10.28 10.71
C ALA A 16 -4.13 9.38 9.57
N LEU A 17 -4.31 8.07 9.81
CA LEU A 17 -4.83 7.13 8.81
C LEU A 17 -6.27 7.45 8.36
N LEU A 18 -7.13 7.86 9.29
CA LEU A 18 -8.50 8.30 8.98
C LEU A 18 -8.50 9.63 8.21
N SER A 19 -7.69 10.58 8.67
CA SER A 19 -7.53 11.89 8.03
C SER A 19 -7.06 11.72 6.58
N ALA A 20 -6.07 10.87 6.34
CA ALA A 20 -5.58 10.54 5.01
C ALA A 20 -6.66 9.96 4.09
N ALA A 21 -7.51 9.07 4.62
CA ALA A 21 -8.59 8.47 3.84
C ALA A 21 -9.61 9.54 3.38
N MET A 22 -10.03 10.44 4.28
CA MET A 22 -10.94 11.53 3.95
C MET A 22 -10.34 12.49 2.91
N GLN A 23 -9.05 12.81 3.04
CA GLN A 23 -8.34 13.67 2.09
C GLN A 23 -8.21 13.02 0.72
N PHE A 24 -7.91 11.71 0.67
CA PHE A 24 -7.86 10.95 -0.57
C PHE A 24 -9.22 10.95 -1.29
N GLU A 25 -10.31 10.71 -0.56
CA GLU A 25 -11.67 10.76 -1.09
C GLU A 25 -12.05 12.16 -1.61
N ALA A 26 -11.54 13.21 -0.97
CA ALA A 26 -11.70 14.59 -1.40
C ALA A 26 -10.78 14.99 -2.58
N GLY A 27 -9.93 14.09 -3.06
CA GLY A 27 -8.94 14.36 -4.11
C GLY A 27 -7.71 15.15 -3.63
N ASP A 28 -7.59 15.41 -2.33
CA ASP A 28 -6.44 16.09 -1.72
C ASP A 28 -5.30 15.10 -1.46
N LEU A 29 -4.66 14.68 -2.55
CA LEU A 29 -3.57 13.70 -2.51
C LEU A 29 -2.34 14.23 -1.78
N VAL A 30 -2.13 15.54 -1.76
CA VAL A 30 -0.97 16.19 -1.09
C VAL A 30 -1.08 16.03 0.42
N ASN A 31 -2.23 16.39 1.00
CA ASN A 31 -2.39 16.25 2.44
C ASN A 31 -2.53 14.76 2.82
N ALA A 32 -3.20 13.94 2.02
CA ALA A 32 -3.29 12.50 2.26
C ALA A 32 -1.91 11.85 2.35
N ARG A 33 -1.01 12.21 1.43
CA ARG A 33 0.40 11.80 1.46
C ARG A 33 1.08 12.20 2.76
N ALA A 34 0.98 13.46 3.18
CA ALA A 34 1.65 13.96 4.38
C ALA A 34 1.21 13.19 5.64
N GLN A 35 -0.09 12.90 5.77
CA GLN A 35 -0.62 12.12 6.89
C GLN A 35 -0.09 10.67 6.88
N LEU A 36 0.01 10.05 5.70
CA LEU A 36 0.48 8.68 5.55
C LEU A 36 2.00 8.55 5.77
N GLU A 37 2.80 9.51 5.30
CA GLU A 37 4.24 9.58 5.60
C GLU A 37 4.47 9.65 7.11
N TRP A 38 3.74 10.54 7.79
CA TRP A 38 3.82 10.65 9.23
C TRP A 38 3.41 9.35 9.94
N ALA A 39 2.29 8.74 9.55
CA ALA A 39 1.80 7.50 10.15
C ALA A 39 2.74 6.30 9.90
N ALA A 40 3.44 6.27 8.76
CA ALA A 40 4.41 5.24 8.42
C ALA A 40 5.74 5.40 9.16
N GLU A 41 6.17 6.64 9.44
CA GLU A 41 7.51 6.93 9.97
C GLU A 41 7.52 7.23 11.47
N LYS A 42 6.43 7.77 12.02
CA LYS A 42 6.32 8.22 13.42
C LYS A 42 5.34 7.43 14.27
N GLY A 43 4.44 6.68 13.64
CA GLY A 43 3.45 5.88 14.36
C GLY A 43 4.08 4.73 15.17
N SER A 44 3.54 4.45 16.36
CA SER A 44 4.10 3.45 17.27
C SER A 44 3.73 2.01 16.91
N ASP A 45 2.55 1.77 16.32
CA ASP A 45 2.08 0.43 16.00
C ASP A 45 2.66 -0.07 14.67
N PRO A 46 3.36 -1.22 14.66
CA PRO A 46 3.96 -1.76 13.44
C PRO A 46 2.95 -2.10 12.34
N ALA A 47 1.80 -2.69 12.66
CA ALA A 47 0.81 -3.08 11.66
C ALA A 47 0.15 -1.84 11.02
N LEU A 48 -0.08 -0.80 11.81
CA LEU A 48 -0.56 0.48 11.29
C LEU A 48 0.50 1.20 10.44
N ARG A 49 1.80 1.04 10.75
CA ARG A 49 2.88 1.54 9.88
C ARG A 49 2.87 0.81 8.54
N GLU A 50 2.63 -0.49 8.52
CA GLU A 50 2.52 -1.27 7.27
C GLU A 50 1.32 -0.82 6.43
N LEU A 51 0.17 -0.62 7.06
CA LEU A 51 -1.02 -0.08 6.40
C LEU A 51 -0.76 1.32 5.82
N ALA A 52 -0.08 2.18 6.59
CA ALA A 52 0.29 3.52 6.15
C ALA A 52 1.22 3.47 4.92
N ARG A 53 2.24 2.60 4.91
CA ARG A 53 3.13 2.41 3.77
C ARG A 53 2.39 1.94 2.51
N LEU A 54 1.49 0.97 2.66
CA LEU A 54 0.69 0.46 1.55
C LEU A 54 -0.18 1.57 0.93
N ARG A 55 -0.88 2.33 1.78
CA ARG A 55 -1.75 3.44 1.33
C ARG A 55 -0.93 4.59 0.74
N LEU A 56 0.24 4.88 1.32
CA LEU A 56 1.15 5.90 0.79
C LEU A 56 1.60 5.56 -0.64
N ALA A 57 1.97 4.30 -0.89
CA ALA A 57 2.32 3.85 -2.23
C ALA A 57 1.17 4.02 -3.24
N ALA A 58 -0.08 3.79 -2.81
CA ALA A 58 -1.26 3.98 -3.66
C ALA A 58 -1.51 5.46 -3.99
N VAL A 59 -1.32 6.36 -3.02
CA VAL A 59 -1.38 7.81 -3.26
C VAL A 59 -0.30 8.25 -4.25
N LEU A 60 0.94 7.78 -4.07
CA LEU A 60 2.04 8.10 -4.96
C LEU A 60 1.81 7.57 -6.38
N LEU A 61 1.24 6.37 -6.53
CA LEU A 61 0.81 5.84 -7.81
C LEU A 61 -0.24 6.75 -8.48
N GLN A 62 -1.26 7.17 -7.73
CA GLN A 62 -2.29 8.09 -8.24
C GLN A 62 -1.72 9.46 -8.64
N GLN A 63 -0.67 9.91 -7.96
CA GLN A 63 0.07 11.13 -8.30
C GLN A 63 1.04 10.96 -9.49
N GLY A 64 1.22 9.73 -9.99
CA GLY A 64 2.20 9.43 -11.04
C GLY A 64 3.65 9.36 -10.56
N GLU A 65 3.89 9.41 -9.25
CA GLU A 65 5.22 9.31 -8.63
C GLU A 65 5.65 7.84 -8.50
N LEU A 66 5.80 7.16 -9.65
CA LEU A 66 5.94 5.69 -9.71
C LEU A 66 7.17 5.16 -8.98
N ASP A 67 8.33 5.83 -9.11
CA ASP A 67 9.55 5.40 -8.41
C ASP A 67 9.43 5.54 -6.89
N ALA A 68 8.79 6.63 -6.43
CA ALA A 68 8.52 6.84 -5.02
C ALA A 68 7.52 5.79 -4.49
N ALA A 69 6.47 5.48 -5.26
CA ALA A 69 5.51 4.44 -4.92
C ALA A 69 6.21 3.08 -4.77
N LEU A 70 7.05 2.71 -5.74
CA LEU A 70 7.79 1.45 -5.71
C LEU A 70 8.75 1.38 -4.51
N ALA A 71 9.43 2.48 -4.17
CA ALA A 71 10.32 2.55 -3.02
C ALA A 71 9.61 2.24 -1.70
N ARG A 72 8.37 2.71 -1.51
CA ARG A 72 7.58 2.41 -0.30
C ARG A 72 7.18 0.94 -0.19
N LEU A 73 7.21 0.19 -1.29
CA LEU A 73 6.88 -1.24 -1.37
C LEU A 73 8.11 -2.15 -1.33
N GLN A 74 9.34 -1.65 -1.28
CA GLN A 74 10.55 -2.48 -1.29
C GLN A 74 10.75 -3.27 0.01
N ALA A 75 10.42 -2.67 1.14
CA ALA A 75 10.56 -3.34 2.43
C ALA A 75 9.56 -4.49 2.53
N ALA A 76 10.05 -5.68 2.89
CA ALA A 76 9.20 -6.85 3.07
C ALA A 76 8.11 -6.56 4.13
N PRO A 77 6.82 -6.72 3.79
CA PRO A 77 5.74 -6.60 4.75
C PRO A 77 5.56 -7.89 5.55
N SER A 78 4.78 -7.84 6.62
CA SER A 78 4.27 -9.04 7.27
C SER A 78 3.44 -9.92 6.31
N ALA A 79 3.28 -11.19 6.67
CA ALA A 79 2.52 -12.15 5.86
C ALA A 79 1.09 -11.68 5.56
N ALA A 80 0.46 -10.99 6.51
CA ALA A 80 -0.90 -10.45 6.36
C ALA A 80 -1.03 -9.39 5.25
N TYR A 81 0.06 -8.66 4.96
CA TYR A 81 0.08 -7.60 3.96
C TYR A 81 0.78 -7.99 2.66
N LYS A 82 1.49 -9.13 2.63
CA LYS A 82 2.29 -9.57 1.47
C LYS A 82 1.51 -9.50 0.15
N ALA A 83 0.33 -10.11 0.10
CA ALA A 83 -0.48 -10.13 -1.12
C ALA A 83 -0.85 -8.73 -1.62
N ARG A 84 -1.22 -7.81 -0.71
CA ARG A 84 -1.61 -6.44 -1.07
C ARG A 84 -0.43 -5.59 -1.52
N PHE A 85 0.74 -5.80 -0.92
CA PHE A 85 1.97 -5.15 -1.35
C PHE A 85 2.40 -5.65 -2.74
N ASP A 86 2.29 -6.95 -2.99
CA ASP A 86 2.65 -7.54 -4.27
C ASP A 86 1.68 -7.11 -5.39
N ASP A 87 0.37 -7.06 -5.11
CA ASP A 87 -0.65 -6.52 -6.02
C ASP A 87 -0.33 -5.07 -6.41
N LEU A 88 -0.16 -4.17 -5.42
CA LEU A 88 0.15 -2.78 -5.70
C LEU A 88 1.52 -2.59 -6.36
N ARG A 89 2.50 -3.46 -6.07
CA ARG A 89 3.79 -3.45 -6.78
C ARG A 89 3.60 -3.78 -8.25
N GLY A 90 2.73 -4.74 -8.57
CA GLY A 90 2.34 -5.04 -9.94
C GLY A 90 1.70 -3.83 -10.63
N ASP A 91 0.79 -3.13 -9.96
CA ASP A 91 0.14 -1.92 -10.51
C ASP A 91 1.17 -0.83 -10.85
N VAL A 92 2.10 -0.56 -9.92
CA VAL A 92 3.17 0.43 -10.12
C VAL A 92 4.09 0.03 -11.26
N LEU A 93 4.51 -1.24 -11.33
CA LEU A 93 5.39 -1.73 -12.40
C LEU A 93 4.70 -1.72 -13.76
N ALA A 94 3.41 -2.04 -13.82
CA ALA A 94 2.60 -1.94 -15.02
C ALA A 94 2.51 -0.49 -15.51
N ALA A 95 2.27 0.47 -14.60
CA ALA A 95 2.29 1.90 -14.91
C ALA A 95 3.67 2.39 -15.39
N GLN A 96 4.76 1.74 -14.98
CA GLN A 96 6.13 1.99 -15.47
C GLN A 96 6.42 1.35 -16.83
N GLY A 97 5.50 0.58 -17.41
CA GLY A 97 5.73 -0.19 -18.64
C GLY A 97 6.57 -1.45 -18.44
N LYS A 98 6.84 -1.85 -17.20
CA LYS A 98 7.65 -3.03 -16.83
C LYS A 98 6.78 -4.27 -16.72
N ALA A 99 6.24 -4.72 -17.86
CA ALA A 99 5.22 -5.76 -17.90
C ALA A 99 5.69 -7.10 -17.33
N ALA A 100 6.94 -7.50 -17.56
CA ALA A 100 7.48 -8.77 -17.06
C ALA A 100 7.57 -8.76 -15.53
N GLU A 101 8.07 -7.67 -14.95
CA GLU A 101 8.17 -7.50 -13.51
C GLU A 101 6.80 -7.35 -12.85
N ALA A 102 5.85 -6.67 -13.52
CA ALA A 102 4.47 -6.57 -13.05
C ALA A 102 3.79 -7.94 -12.98
N ARG A 103 3.96 -8.79 -14.01
CA ARG A 103 3.47 -10.18 -14.00
C ARG A 103 4.03 -10.97 -12.82
N ALA A 104 5.33 -10.87 -12.58
CA ALA A 104 5.96 -11.56 -11.46
C ALA A 104 5.38 -11.11 -10.11
N ALA A 105 5.11 -9.81 -9.94
CA ALA A 105 4.50 -9.27 -8.74
C ALA A 105 3.05 -9.77 -8.55
N TYR A 106 2.22 -9.74 -9.58
CA TYR A 106 0.84 -10.27 -9.50
C TYR A 106 0.81 -11.78 -9.21
N GLN A 107 1.72 -12.57 -9.79
CA GLN A 107 1.82 -13.99 -9.46
C GLN A 107 2.16 -14.20 -7.98
N ALA A 108 3.13 -13.45 -7.45
CA ALA A 108 3.50 -13.53 -6.04
C ALA A 108 2.34 -13.13 -5.09
N ALA A 109 1.47 -12.22 -5.53
CA ALA A 109 0.25 -11.86 -4.81
C ALA A 109 -0.77 -13.03 -4.83
N ILE A 110 -1.01 -13.65 -6.00
CA ILE A 110 -1.91 -14.80 -6.14
C ILE A 110 -1.43 -15.98 -5.28
N ASP A 111 -0.13 -16.27 -5.26
CA ASP A 111 0.45 -17.35 -4.46
C ASP A 111 0.23 -17.10 -2.97
N ALA A 112 0.46 -15.86 -2.51
CA ALA A 112 0.23 -15.46 -1.11
C ALA A 112 -1.27 -15.56 -0.73
N LEU A 113 -2.17 -15.16 -1.62
CA LEU A 113 -3.62 -15.27 -1.39
C LEU A 113 -4.07 -16.72 -1.36
N THR A 114 -3.50 -17.58 -2.19
CA THR A 114 -3.81 -19.01 -2.22
C THR A 114 -3.39 -19.69 -0.91
N ALA A 115 -2.21 -19.32 -0.38
CA ALA A 115 -1.77 -19.80 0.93
C ALA A 115 -2.64 -19.32 2.10
N ALA A 116 -3.32 -18.17 1.97
CA ALA A 116 -4.21 -17.62 2.99
C ALA A 116 -5.60 -18.29 3.06
N GLY A 117 -5.98 -19.12 2.08
CA GLY A 117 -7.26 -19.84 2.06
C GLY A 117 -8.43 -19.08 1.41
N ASP A 118 -9.65 -19.50 1.72
CA ASP A 118 -10.88 -19.11 1.00
C ASP A 118 -11.35 -17.66 1.30
N ASP A 119 -10.91 -17.07 2.41
CA ASP A 119 -11.29 -15.69 2.78
C ASP A 119 -10.72 -14.62 1.83
N ALA A 120 -9.76 -15.01 0.99
CA ALA A 120 -9.02 -14.11 0.10
C ALA A 120 -9.45 -14.19 -1.38
N VAL A 121 -10.53 -14.92 -1.70
CA VAL A 121 -10.98 -15.20 -3.08
C VAL A 121 -11.20 -13.92 -3.89
N THR A 122 -11.89 -12.92 -3.34
CA THR A 122 -12.21 -11.69 -4.09
C THR A 122 -10.97 -10.95 -4.58
N LEU A 123 -9.97 -10.78 -3.71
CA LEU A 123 -8.73 -10.12 -4.11
C LEU A 123 -7.96 -10.98 -5.11
N ARG A 124 -7.98 -12.30 -4.97
CA ARG A 124 -7.30 -13.22 -5.89
C ARG A 124 -7.84 -13.08 -7.33
N GLU A 125 -9.16 -12.99 -7.49
CA GLU A 125 -9.76 -12.80 -8.81
C GLU A 125 -9.42 -11.44 -9.41
N VAL A 126 -9.41 -10.37 -8.62
CA VAL A 126 -8.99 -9.04 -9.09
C VAL A 126 -7.56 -9.06 -9.60
N VAL A 127 -6.64 -9.68 -8.85
CA VAL A 127 -5.22 -9.77 -9.25
C VAL A 127 -5.05 -10.62 -10.52
N ARG A 128 -5.83 -11.70 -10.70
CA ARG A 128 -5.80 -12.49 -11.94
C ARG A 128 -6.20 -11.68 -13.15
N VAL A 129 -7.28 -10.91 -13.07
CA VAL A 129 -7.72 -10.04 -14.16
C VAL A 129 -6.62 -9.04 -14.54
N LYS A 130 -5.93 -8.46 -13.56
CA LYS A 130 -4.78 -7.58 -13.81
C LYS A 130 -3.61 -8.30 -14.47
N LEU A 131 -3.32 -9.54 -14.06
CA LEU A 131 -2.26 -10.35 -14.67
C LEU A 131 -2.56 -10.70 -16.13
N GLU A 132 -3.82 -11.02 -16.43
CA GLU A 132 -4.30 -11.36 -17.77
C GLU A 132 -4.27 -10.15 -18.70
N SER A 133 -4.64 -8.96 -18.21
CA SER A 133 -4.65 -7.73 -19.01
C SER A 133 -3.26 -7.28 -19.47
N LEU A 134 -2.18 -7.75 -18.83
CA LEU A 134 -0.79 -7.53 -19.28
C LEU A 134 -0.40 -8.39 -20.50
N GLY A 135 -1.29 -9.25 -21.01
CA GLY A 135 -1.01 -10.16 -22.12
C GLY A 135 -1.96 -10.07 -23.31
N ALA A 136 -3.02 -9.29 -23.17
CA ALA A 136 -3.88 -8.88 -24.27
C ALA A 136 -3.23 -7.70 -25.01
#